data_AF-J2L2U3-F1
#
_entry.id   AF-J2L2U3-F1
#
_cell.length_a   1.000
_cell.length_b   1.000
_cell.length_c   1.000
_cell.angle_alpha   90.00
_cell.angle_beta   90.00
_cell.angle_gamma   90.00
#
_symmetry.space_group_name_H-M   'P 1'
#
loop_
_entity.id
_entity.type
_entity.pdbx_description
1 polymer ?
#
loop_
_entity_poly.entity_id
_entity_poly.type
_entity_poly.pdbx_seq_one_letter_code
_entity_poly.pdbx_strand_id
1 'polypeptide(L)'
;MKAFAIMLAAGLLPLAALAAEPDAARFQLERSGDHFVRLDRQTGAMSLCTEKDGALVCRMAADERAAYEDELDRLADRVSALEKNTAARSALPTDAEVDRSIGIMERMMRSFMGIVREFQAEDGANALPQRS
;
A
#
# COMPACT_ATOMS: atom_id res chain seq x y z
N MET A 1 28.16 38.81 56.95
CA MET A 1 28.66 37.48 57.37
C MET A 1 27.45 36.62 57.73
N LYS A 2 27.41 35.37 57.23
CA LYS A 2 26.33 34.36 57.33
C LYS A 2 25.10 34.68 56.43
N ALA A 3 24.66 33.84 55.51
CA ALA A 3 25.17 32.57 55.00
C ALA A 3 24.62 32.42 53.57
N PHE A 4 25.53 32.33 52.60
CA PHE A 4 25.29 31.71 51.31
C PHE A 4 25.07 30.21 51.57
N ALA A 5 23.84 29.72 51.47
CA ALA A 5 23.52 28.29 51.27
C ALA A 5 22.01 28.08 51.41
N ILE A 6 21.23 28.44 50.38
CA ILE A 6 20.03 27.67 50.06
C ILE A 6 20.18 27.25 48.61
N MET A 7 20.94 26.17 48.51
CA MET A 7 21.28 25.38 47.36
C MET A 7 20.00 24.83 46.73
N LEU A 8 20.00 24.80 45.39
CA LEU A 8 19.02 24.17 44.51
C LEU A 8 18.41 22.89 45.11
N ALA A 9 17.10 22.88 45.36
CA ALA A 9 16.35 21.65 45.64
C ALA A 9 14.92 21.70 45.05
N ALA A 10 14.75 22.35 43.89
CA ALA A 10 13.48 22.42 43.16
C ALA A 10 13.41 21.43 41.97
N GLY A 11 14.13 20.31 42.05
CA GLY A 11 14.34 19.41 40.92
C GLY A 11 14.31 17.93 41.29
N LEU A 12 13.25 17.47 41.94
CA LEU A 12 12.87 16.05 41.93
C LEU A 12 11.34 15.97 42.04
N LEU A 13 10.66 16.34 40.95
CA LEU A 13 9.37 15.74 40.66
C LEU A 13 9.66 14.25 40.40
N PRO A 14 9.07 13.31 41.15
CA PRO A 14 9.08 11.93 40.72
C PRO A 14 8.28 11.91 39.42
N LEU A 15 8.92 11.63 38.28
CA LEU A 15 8.21 11.00 37.19
C LEU A 15 7.76 9.65 37.72
N ALA A 16 6.58 9.62 38.36
CA ALA A 16 5.84 8.39 38.53
C ALA A 16 5.66 7.86 37.10
N ALA A 17 6.44 6.85 36.76
CA ALA A 17 6.23 6.09 35.56
C ALA A 17 4.76 5.69 35.57
N LEU A 18 3.97 6.21 34.62
CA LEU A 18 2.67 5.64 34.31
C LEU A 18 2.96 4.25 33.75
N ALA A 19 3.20 3.29 34.63
CA ALA A 19 2.98 1.89 34.33
C ALA A 19 1.48 1.82 34.03
N ALA A 20 1.14 1.78 32.75
CA ALA A 20 -0.22 1.52 32.32
C ALA A 20 -0.66 0.25 33.05
N GLU A 21 -1.59 0.38 34.00
CA GLU A 21 -2.23 -0.80 34.57
C GLU A 21 -2.74 -1.62 33.40
N PRO A 22 -2.33 -2.91 33.28
CA PRO A 22 -2.89 -3.75 32.25
C PRO A 22 -4.38 -3.76 32.53
N ASP A 23 -5.16 -3.25 31.59
CA ASP A 23 -6.61 -3.26 31.67
C ASP A 23 -7.05 -4.71 31.92
N ALA A 24 -7.32 -5.04 33.18
CA ALA A 24 -7.60 -6.40 33.61
C ALA A 24 -8.89 -6.91 32.96
N ALA A 25 -9.71 -6.00 32.43
CA ALA A 25 -10.90 -6.32 31.64
C ALA A 25 -10.59 -6.59 30.16
N ARG A 26 -9.41 -6.21 29.64
CA ARG A 26 -9.02 -6.43 28.25
C ARG A 26 -8.53 -7.85 28.00
N PHE A 27 -7.70 -8.39 28.88
CA PHE A 27 -7.11 -9.72 28.68
C PHE A 27 -7.77 -10.75 29.58
N GLN A 28 -8.30 -11.82 28.98
CA GLN A 28 -8.84 -12.96 29.70
C GLN A 28 -7.88 -14.14 29.59
N LEU A 29 -7.51 -14.74 30.72
CA LEU A 29 -6.74 -15.98 30.74
C LEU A 29 -7.67 -17.16 31.02
N GLU A 30 -7.61 -18.17 30.17
CA GLU A 30 -8.27 -19.45 30.36
C GLU A 30 -7.22 -20.57 30.47
N ARG A 31 -7.49 -21.58 31.31
CA ARG A 31 -6.65 -22.76 31.42
C ARG A 31 -7.18 -23.86 30.51
N SER A 32 -6.38 -24.27 29.53
CA SER A 32 -6.69 -25.36 28.60
C SER A 32 -5.71 -26.50 28.85
N GLY A 33 -6.11 -27.48 29.67
CA GLY A 33 -5.24 -28.58 30.06
C GLY A 33 -3.95 -28.09 30.74
N ASP A 34 -2.79 -28.38 30.16
CA ASP A 34 -1.46 -28.02 30.68
C ASP A 34 -0.93 -26.66 30.19
N HIS A 35 -1.68 -25.96 29.34
CA HIS A 35 -1.31 -24.65 28.80
C HIS A 35 -2.37 -23.61 29.12
N PHE A 36 -1.99 -22.34 28.97
CA PHE A 36 -2.89 -21.21 29.17
C PHE A 36 -3.19 -20.56 27.83
N VAL A 37 -4.41 -20.05 27.66
CA VAL A 37 -4.81 -19.25 26.51
C VAL A 37 -5.14 -17.86 26.99
N ARG A 38 -4.56 -16.84 26.37
CA ARG A 38 -4.86 -15.43 26.63
C ARG A 38 -5.65 -14.87 25.45
N LEU A 39 -6.86 -14.41 25.71
CA LEU A 39 -7.72 -13.72 24.77
C LEU A 39 -7.63 -12.20 24.99
N ASP A 40 -7.34 -11.44 23.94
CA ASP A 40 -7.54 -9.98 23.93
C ASP A 40 -8.98 -9.67 23.52
N ARG A 41 -9.81 -9.20 24.46
CA ARG A 41 -11.23 -8.90 24.25
C ARG A 41 -11.48 -7.69 23.35
N GLN A 42 -10.47 -6.87 23.06
CA GLN A 42 -10.60 -5.74 22.13
C GLN A 42 -10.36 -6.15 20.68
N THR A 43 -9.39 -7.04 20.43
CA THR A 43 -8.98 -7.44 19.07
C THR A 43 -9.49 -8.81 18.67
N GLY A 44 -9.84 -9.65 19.65
CA GLY A 44 -10.17 -11.07 19.46
C GLY A 44 -8.96 -11.98 19.31
N ALA A 45 -7.73 -11.45 19.38
CA ALA A 45 -6.51 -12.24 19.19
C ALA A 45 -6.28 -13.23 20.35
N MET A 46 -5.88 -14.45 20.01
CA MET A 46 -5.60 -15.52 20.95
C MET A 46 -4.10 -15.82 21.02
N SER A 47 -3.55 -15.84 22.24
CA SER A 47 -2.16 -16.21 22.49
C SER A 47 -2.09 -17.49 23.32
N LEU A 48 -1.19 -18.40 22.97
CA LEU A 48 -0.86 -19.55 23.81
C LEU A 48 0.24 -19.15 24.79
N CYS A 49 -0.01 -19.35 26.08
CA CYS A 49 0.92 -19.02 27.15
C CYS A 49 1.43 -20.29 27.83
N THR A 50 2.74 -20.35 28.01
CA THR A 50 3.41 -21.44 28.73
C THR A 50 4.10 -20.87 29.96
N GLU A 51 4.07 -21.58 31.06
CA GLU A 51 4.82 -21.22 32.25
C GLU A 51 6.31 -21.52 32.03
N LYS A 52 7.16 -20.50 32.21
CA LYS A 52 8.61 -20.60 32.11
C LYS A 52 9.22 -19.74 33.21
N ASP A 53 10.08 -20.34 34.03
CA ASP A 53 10.80 -19.64 35.12
C ASP A 53 9.86 -18.92 36.12
N GLY A 54 8.69 -19.51 36.40
CA GLY A 54 7.68 -18.92 37.29
C GLY A 54 6.89 -17.74 36.69
N ALA A 55 7.06 -17.47 35.39
CA ALA A 55 6.33 -16.46 34.64
C ALA A 55 5.56 -17.07 33.46
N LEU A 56 4.40 -16.50 33.14
CA LEU A 56 3.64 -16.87 31.95
C LEU A 56 4.19 -16.15 30.71
N VAL A 57 4.72 -16.92 29.76
CA VAL A 57 5.22 -16.40 28.48
C VAL A 57 4.22 -16.71 27.39
N CYS A 58 3.58 -15.67 26.85
CA CYS A 58 2.57 -15.78 25.79
C CYS A 58 3.18 -15.60 24.39
N ARG A 59 2.79 -16.46 23.45
CA ARG A 59 3.12 -16.39 22.03
C ARG A 59 1.83 -16.40 21.22
N MET A 60 1.81 -15.77 20.05
CA MET A 60 0.64 -15.84 19.16
C MET A 60 0.29 -17.30 18.82
N ALA A 61 -1.00 -17.61 18.72
CA ALA A 61 -1.46 -18.93 18.31
C ALA A 61 -0.88 -19.29 16.93
N ALA A 62 -0.57 -20.58 16.73
CA ALA A 62 0.08 -21.04 15.51
C ALA A 62 -0.76 -20.78 14.25
N ASP A 63 -2.09 -20.91 14.35
CA ASP A 63 -3.01 -20.75 13.21
C ASP A 63 -3.13 -19.29 12.77
N GLU A 64 -3.09 -18.34 13.72
CA GLU A 64 -3.09 -16.91 13.39
C GLU A 64 -1.82 -16.55 12.61
N ARG A 65 -0.67 -17.14 12.96
CA ARG A 65 0.59 -16.88 12.24
C ARG A 65 0.52 -17.32 10.78
N ALA A 66 -0.04 -18.51 10.52
CA ALA A 66 -0.18 -19.02 9.15
C ALA A 66 -1.11 -18.12 8.31
N ALA A 67 -2.24 -17.67 8.86
CA ALA A 67 -3.14 -16.75 8.17
C ALA A 67 -2.47 -15.40 7.86
N TYR A 68 -1.67 -14.85 8.78
CA TYR A 68 -0.91 -13.62 8.53
C TYR A 68 0.21 -13.82 7.49
N GLU A 69 0.89 -14.96 7.52
CA GLU A 69 1.93 -15.29 6.53
C GLU A 69 1.32 -15.39 5.11
N ASP A 70 0.18 -16.06 4.95
CA ASP A 70 -0.55 -16.14 3.68
C ASP A 70 -0.99 -14.74 3.17
N GLU A 71 -1.46 -13.87 4.07
CA GLU A 71 -1.84 -12.49 3.70
C GLU A 71 -0.64 -11.65 3.29
N LEU A 72 0.50 -11.81 3.97
CA LEU A 72 1.74 -11.12 3.65
C LEU A 72 2.26 -11.54 2.27
N ASP A 73 2.28 -12.84 1.97
CA ASP A 73 2.70 -13.35 0.67
C ASP A 73 1.81 -12.81 -0.45
N ARG A 74 0.48 -12.88 -0.27
CA ARG A 74 -0.48 -12.30 -1.22
C ARG A 74 -0.26 -10.81 -1.43
N LEU A 75 0.04 -10.06 -0.37
CA LEU A 75 0.27 -8.62 -0.48
C LEU A 75 1.59 -8.31 -1.19
N ALA A 76 2.65 -9.06 -0.89
CA ALA A 76 3.94 -8.95 -1.55
C ALA A 76 3.82 -9.20 -3.06
N ASP A 77 3.06 -10.23 -3.46
CA ASP A 77 2.78 -10.53 -4.86
C ASP A 77 2.07 -9.37 -5.57
N ARG A 78 1.08 -8.77 -4.91
CA ARG A 78 0.35 -7.61 -5.46
C ARG A 78 1.25 -6.39 -5.62
N VAL A 79 2.11 -6.11 -4.64
CA VAL A 79 3.07 -5.00 -4.72
C VAL A 79 4.03 -5.23 -5.87
N SER A 80 4.62 -6.42 -5.98
CA SER A 80 5.52 -6.80 -7.08
C SER A 80 4.85 -6.63 -8.45
N ALA A 81 3.59 -7.06 -8.58
CA ALA A 81 2.82 -6.88 -9.81
C ALA A 81 2.54 -5.39 -10.12
N LEU A 82 2.20 -4.59 -9.10
CA LEU A 82 1.96 -3.15 -9.25
C LEU A 82 3.23 -2.38 -9.61
N GLU A 83 4.35 -2.72 -9.00
CA GLU A 83 5.66 -2.12 -9.29
C GLU A 83 6.09 -2.43 -10.72
N LYS A 84 5.95 -3.68 -11.18
CA LYS A 84 6.21 -4.05 -12.58
C LYS A 84 5.33 -3.28 -13.56
N ASN A 85 4.03 -3.16 -13.27
CA ASN A 85 3.11 -2.40 -14.11
C ASN A 85 3.42 -0.90 -14.13
N THR A 86 3.83 -0.34 -12.98
CA THR A 86 4.25 1.05 -12.88
C THR A 86 5.54 1.29 -13.65
N ALA A 87 6.52 0.41 -13.52
CA ALA A 87 7.78 0.45 -14.27
C ALA A 87 7.53 0.39 -15.79
N ALA A 88 6.62 -0.48 -16.23
CA ALA A 88 6.21 -0.57 -17.64
C ALA A 88 5.50 0.70 -18.13
N ARG A 89 4.77 1.41 -17.26
CA ARG A 89 4.13 2.70 -17.60
C ARG A 89 5.09 3.89 -17.56
N SER A 90 6.11 3.85 -16.70
CA SER A 90 7.14 4.89 -16.60
C SER A 90 8.26 4.74 -17.62
N ALA A 91 8.35 3.60 -18.30
CA ALA A 91 9.19 3.41 -19.48
C ALA A 91 8.65 4.30 -20.60
N LEU A 92 9.06 5.57 -20.58
CA LEU A 92 8.76 6.51 -21.65
C LEU A 92 9.37 5.96 -22.95
N PRO A 93 8.64 6.00 -24.08
CA PRO A 93 9.18 5.62 -25.38
C PRO A 93 10.45 6.41 -25.68
N THR A 94 11.40 5.77 -26.36
CA THR A 94 12.61 6.46 -26.81
C THR A 94 12.28 7.50 -27.89
N ASP A 95 13.08 8.56 -28.02
CA ASP A 95 12.88 9.59 -29.06
C ASP A 95 12.75 8.98 -30.47
N ALA A 96 13.51 7.91 -30.75
CA ALA A 96 13.44 7.18 -32.01
C ALA A 96 12.10 6.46 -32.26
N GLU A 97 11.44 5.96 -31.21
CA GLU A 97 10.10 5.36 -31.31
C GLU A 97 9.03 6.42 -31.49
N VAL A 98 9.17 7.56 -30.81
CA VAL A 98 8.29 8.72 -30.97
C VAL A 98 8.35 9.24 -32.41
N ASP A 99 9.54 9.48 -32.96
CA ASP A 99 9.72 9.93 -34.34
C ASP A 99 9.15 8.94 -35.37
N ARG A 100 9.35 7.63 -35.13
CA ARG A 100 8.76 6.58 -35.97
C ARG A 100 7.22 6.66 -35.96
N SER A 101 6.63 6.86 -34.78
CA SER A 101 5.18 6.95 -34.62
C SER A 101 4.60 8.20 -35.29
N ILE A 102 5.28 9.35 -35.17
CA ILE A 102 4.91 10.61 -35.83
C ILE A 102 4.95 10.42 -37.35
N GLY A 103 6.01 9.80 -37.88
CA GLY A 103 6.13 9.55 -39.32
C GLY A 103 5.06 8.58 -39.87
N ILE A 104 4.61 7.61 -39.07
CA ILE A 104 3.47 6.75 -39.42
C ILE A 104 2.17 7.57 -39.45
N MET A 105 1.95 8.41 -38.44
CA MET A 105 0.78 9.27 -38.34
C MET A 105 0.68 10.24 -39.52
N GLU A 106 1.78 10.86 -39.91
CA GLU A 106 1.84 11.78 -41.06
C GLU A 106 1.52 11.10 -42.39
N ARG A 107 2.04 9.89 -42.61
CA ARG A 107 1.74 9.11 -43.82
C ARG A 107 0.25 8.74 -43.88
N MET A 108 -0.32 8.32 -42.75
CA MET A 108 -1.73 8.00 -42.65
C MET A 108 -2.60 9.23 -42.94
N MET A 109 -2.29 10.38 -42.33
CA MET A 109 -3.06 11.62 -42.52
C MET A 109 -2.98 12.13 -43.97
N ARG A 110 -1.80 12.04 -44.59
CA ARG A 110 -1.61 12.41 -46.00
C ARG A 110 -2.37 11.48 -46.95
N SER A 111 -2.37 10.17 -46.69
CA SER A 111 -3.15 9.19 -47.45
C SER A 111 -4.65 9.45 -47.32
N PHE A 112 -5.13 9.73 -46.09
CA PHE A 112 -6.52 10.04 -45.83
C PHE A 112 -6.99 11.32 -46.56
N MET A 113 -6.22 12.41 -46.49
CA MET A 113 -6.56 13.63 -47.22
C MET A 113 -6.58 13.43 -48.75
N GLY A 114 -5.73 12.55 -49.27
CA GLY A 114 -5.75 12.18 -50.69
C GLY A 114 -7.09 11.56 -51.09
N ILE A 115 -7.56 10.59 -50.30
CA ILE A 115 -8.84 9.91 -50.52
C ILE A 115 -10.02 10.91 -50.46
N VAL A 116 -10.04 11.81 -49.46
CA VAL A 116 -11.12 12.81 -49.33
C VAL A 116 -11.17 13.78 -50.51
N ARG A 117 -10.01 14.20 -51.04
CA ARG A 117 -9.97 15.10 -52.21
C ARG A 117 -10.46 14.42 -53.48
N GLU A 118 -10.18 13.13 -53.65
CA GLU A 118 -10.69 12.34 -54.79
C GLU A 118 -12.23 12.36 -54.81
N PHE A 119 -12.87 12.07 -53.67
CA PHE A 119 -14.33 12.10 -53.56
C PHE A 119 -14.93 13.50 -53.84
N GLN A 120 -14.30 14.57 -53.33
CA GLN A 120 -14.75 15.94 -53.62
C GLN A 120 -14.59 16.33 -55.10
N ALA A 121 -13.57 15.80 -55.78
CA ALA A 121 -13.34 16.05 -57.20
C ALA A 121 -14.36 15.31 -58.07
N GLU A 122 -14.72 14.07 -57.73
CA GLU A 122 -15.78 13.31 -58.40
C GLU A 122 -17.16 13.97 -58.24
N ASP A 123 -17.49 14.47 -57.05
CA ASP A 123 -18.74 15.21 -56.79
C ASP A 123 -18.81 16.53 -57.58
N GLY A 124 -17.69 17.24 -57.71
CA GLY A 124 -17.60 18.48 -58.48
C GLY A 124 -17.63 18.28 -60.01
N ALA A 125 -17.07 17.17 -60.50
CA ALA A 125 -17.06 16.83 -61.92
C ALA A 125 -18.45 16.37 -62.43
N ASN A 126 -19.25 15.70 -61.59
CA ASN A 126 -20.62 15.30 -61.90
C ASN A 126 -21.66 16.45 -61.82
N ALA A 127 -21.25 17.66 -61.42
CA ALA A 127 -22.14 18.81 -61.20
C ALA A 127 -22.20 19.84 -62.35
N LEU A 128 -21.63 19.56 -63.53
CA LEU A 128 -21.71 20.48 -64.69
C LEU A 128 -22.90 20.14 -65.63
N PRO A 129 -23.46 21.16 -66.31
CA PRO A 129 -24.92 21.36 -66.40
C PRO A 129 -25.60 20.55 -67.52
N GLN A 130 -26.80 20.04 -67.22
CA GLN A 130 -27.75 19.58 -68.24
C GLN A 130 -28.16 20.78 -69.10
N ARG A 131 -27.65 20.80 -70.33
CA ARG A 131 -27.97 21.80 -71.35
C ARG A 131 -29.27 21.37 -72.05
N SER A 132 -30.28 22.23 -71.89
CA SER A 132 -31.59 22.23 -72.56
C SER A 132 -31.48 22.25 -74.08
#